data_AF-A0A382XZ67-F1
#
_entry.id   AF-A0A382XZ67-F1
#
_cell.length_a   1.000
_cell.length_b   1.000
_cell.length_c   1.000
_cell.angle_alpha   90.00
_cell.angle_beta   90.00
_cell.angle_gamma   90.00
#
_symmetry.space_group_name_H-M   'P 1'
#
loop_
_entity.id
_entity.type
_entity.pdbx_description
1 polymer ?
#
loop_
_entity_poly.entity_id
_entity_poly.type
_entity_poly.pdbx_seq_one_letter_code
_entity_poly.pdbx_strand_id
1 'polypeptide(L)'
;FTARKFDALQAKEFGILEEVYSIKDLDLKTKQLIENIALNAPLTIKSAKMAIDSELNDKKAFEECLKAEQDCFDSDDYAEGRTAFAEKRKPIFKGN
;
A
#
# COMPACT_ATOMS: atom_id res chain seq x y z
N PHE A 1 16.62 30.53 4.67
CA PHE A 1 16.63 29.13 4.19
C PHE A 1 17.66 28.99 3.07
N THR A 2 18.38 27.85 2.97
CA THR A 2 19.63 27.73 2.15
C THR A 2 19.43 27.14 0.75
N ALA A 3 18.30 26.48 0.46
CA ALA A 3 18.02 25.80 -0.81
C ALA A 3 19.14 24.86 -1.30
N ARG A 4 19.93 24.29 -0.37
CA ARG A 4 21.06 23.42 -0.72
C ARG A 4 20.55 22.13 -1.36
N LYS A 5 21.29 21.62 -2.34
CA LYS A 5 21.07 20.27 -2.89
C LYS A 5 21.59 19.22 -1.90
N PHE A 6 21.01 18.03 -1.97
CA PHE A 6 21.41 16.84 -1.24
C PHE A 6 21.26 15.64 -2.17
N ASP A 7 22.00 14.57 -1.90
CA ASP A 7 21.94 13.34 -2.69
C ASP A 7 20.82 12.40 -2.23
N ALA A 8 20.64 11.28 -2.94
CA ALA A 8 19.61 10.31 -2.63
C ALA A 8 19.77 9.64 -1.26
N LEU A 9 21.01 9.45 -0.78
CA LEU A 9 21.26 8.83 0.53
C LEU A 9 20.86 9.78 1.65
N GLN A 10 21.22 11.06 1.53
CA GLN A 10 20.77 12.11 2.44
C GLN A 10 19.24 12.26 2.41
N ALA A 11 18.62 12.19 1.23
CA ALA A 11 17.15 12.24 1.11
C ALA A 11 16.47 11.08 1.85
N LYS A 12 17.08 9.88 1.81
CA LYS A 12 16.61 8.73 2.58
C LYS A 12 16.78 8.93 4.09
N GLU A 13 17.91 9.45 4.54
CA GLU A 13 18.14 9.78 5.96
C GLU A 13 17.13 10.82 6.49
N PHE A 14 16.72 11.76 5.64
CA PHE A 14 15.70 12.76 5.98
C PHE A 14 14.26 12.21 5.95
N GLY A 15 14.05 10.97 5.52
CA GLY A 15 12.72 10.36 5.37
C GLY A 15 11.92 10.86 4.16
N ILE A 16 12.59 11.43 3.15
CA ILE A 16 11.97 11.84 1.89
C ILE A 16 11.87 10.66 0.91
N LEU A 17 12.82 9.72 1.00
CA LEU A 17 12.85 8.49 0.22
C LEU A 17 12.87 7.28 1.15
N GLU A 18 12.14 6.24 0.80
CA GLU A 18 12.06 4.98 1.55
C GLU A 18 13.26 4.09 1.23
N GLU A 19 13.60 3.96 -0.06
CA GLU A 19 14.67 3.11 -0.55
C GLU A 19 15.51 3.79 -1.65
N VAL A 20 16.78 3.40 -1.72
CA VAL A 20 17.75 3.91 -2.70
C VAL A 20 18.49 2.70 -3.27
N TYR A 21 18.54 2.62 -4.60
CA TYR A 21 19.17 1.52 -5.32
C TYR A 21 20.19 2.03 -6.33
N SER A 22 21.04 1.12 -6.81
CA SER A 22 21.86 1.38 -7.98
C SER A 22 20.98 1.50 -9.22
N ILE A 23 21.42 2.25 -10.24
CA ILE A 23 20.69 2.36 -11.51
C ILE A 23 20.45 0.99 -12.15
N LYS A 24 21.41 0.06 -11.99
CA LYS A 24 21.30 -1.30 -12.54
C LYS A 24 20.22 -2.13 -11.87
N ASP A 25 19.96 -1.89 -10.59
CA ASP A 25 18.99 -2.66 -9.80
C ASP A 25 17.60 -2.02 -9.76
N LEU A 26 17.48 -0.75 -10.17
CA LEU A 26 16.25 0.03 -10.02
C LEU A 26 15.03 -0.68 -10.63
N ASP A 27 15.11 -1.08 -11.90
CA ASP A 27 14.00 -1.72 -12.60
C ASP A 27 13.59 -3.04 -11.94
N LEU A 28 14.57 -3.85 -11.52
CA LEU A 28 14.31 -5.11 -10.83
C LEU A 28 13.60 -4.87 -9.50
N LYS A 29 14.08 -3.90 -8.71
CA LYS A 29 13.52 -3.58 -7.39
C LYS A 29 12.14 -2.97 -7.48
N THR A 30 11.92 -2.07 -8.43
CA THR A 30 10.60 -1.51 -8.71
C THR A 30 9.62 -2.60 -9.11
N LYS A 31 10.02 -3.52 -10.00
CA LYS A 31 9.17 -4.66 -10.40
C LYS A 31 8.82 -5.55 -9.20
N GLN A 32 9.81 -5.91 -8.37
CA GLN A 32 9.58 -6.71 -7.17
C GLN A 32 8.60 -6.03 -6.19
N LEU A 33 8.72 -4.72 -6.00
CA LEU A 33 7.80 -3.96 -5.16
C LEU A 33 6.37 -4.00 -5.71
N ILE A 34 6.20 -3.76 -7.01
CA ILE A 34 4.89 -3.80 -7.66
C ILE A 34 4.27 -5.19 -7.55
N GLU A 35 5.06 -6.25 -7.81
CA GLU A 35 4.59 -7.63 -7.69
C GLU A 35 4.14 -7.94 -6.25
N ASN A 36 4.90 -7.51 -5.25
CA ASN A 36 4.53 -7.70 -3.84
C ASN A 36 3.24 -6.95 -3.48
N ILE A 37 3.04 -5.73 -3.98
CA ILE A 37 1.80 -4.97 -3.76
C ILE A 37 0.63 -5.67 -4.44
N ALA A 38 0.80 -6.12 -5.69
CA ALA A 38 -0.23 -6.76 -6.50
C ALA A 38 -0.70 -8.13 -5.95
N LEU A 39 0.05 -8.75 -5.05
CA LEU A 39 -0.36 -9.98 -4.35
C LEU A 39 -1.39 -9.74 -3.24
N ASN A 40 -1.66 -8.49 -2.87
CA ASN A 40 -2.63 -8.16 -1.82
C ASN A 40 -4.03 -7.92 -2.41
N ALA A 41 -5.05 -8.01 -1.56
CA ALA A 41 -6.44 -7.72 -1.94
C ALA A 41 -6.54 -6.26 -2.41
N PRO A 42 -6.94 -6.00 -3.68
CA PRO A 42 -6.97 -4.65 -4.25
C PRO A 42 -7.82 -3.66 -3.44
N LEU A 43 -8.98 -4.09 -2.94
CA LEU A 43 -9.85 -3.24 -2.12
C LEU A 43 -9.20 -2.89 -0.78
N THR A 44 -8.52 -3.85 -0.14
CA THR A 44 -7.79 -3.62 1.12
C THR A 44 -6.66 -2.62 0.95
N ILE A 45 -5.82 -2.76 -0.09
CA ILE A 45 -4.72 -1.81 -0.32
C ILE A 45 -5.25 -0.41 -0.64
N LYS A 46 -6.33 -0.33 -1.42
CA LYS A 46 -6.99 0.94 -1.73
C LYS A 46 -7.53 1.61 -0.47
N SER A 47 -8.26 0.87 0.37
CA SER A 47 -8.82 1.37 1.63
C SER A 47 -7.71 1.83 2.59
N ALA A 48 -6.66 1.02 2.77
CA ALA A 48 -5.51 1.39 3.58
C ALA A 48 -4.82 2.66 3.07
N LYS A 49 -4.64 2.82 1.75
CA LYS A 49 -4.04 4.03 1.18
C LYS A 49 -4.91 5.27 1.39
N MET A 50 -6.24 5.13 1.24
CA MET A 50 -7.18 6.20 1.55
C MET A 50 -7.08 6.64 3.02
N ALA A 51 -6.99 5.68 3.95
CA ALA A 51 -6.83 5.99 5.37
C ALA A 51 -5.50 6.71 5.66
N ILE A 52 -4.39 6.29 5.05
CA ILE A 52 -3.08 6.93 5.20
C ILE A 52 -3.07 8.37 4.68
N ASP A 53 -3.73 8.62 3.55
CA ASP A 53 -3.76 9.94 2.91
C ASP A 53 -4.82 10.88 3.53
N SER A 54 -5.69 10.36 4.39
CA SER A 54 -6.78 11.13 5.01
C SER A 54 -6.28 12.06 6.12
N GLU A 55 -6.89 13.25 6.22
CA GLU A 55 -6.63 14.16 7.33
C GLU A 55 -7.41 13.74 8.57
N LEU A 56 -6.71 13.55 9.68
CA LEU A 56 -7.28 12.99 10.93
C LEU A 56 -8.48 13.78 11.49
N ASN A 57 -8.57 15.08 11.21
CA ASN A 57 -9.62 15.95 11.72
C ASN A 57 -10.76 16.21 10.73
N ASP A 58 -10.69 15.65 9.51
CA ASP A 58 -11.78 15.73 8.54
C ASP A 58 -12.78 14.59 8.78
N LYS A 59 -13.94 14.95 9.35
CA LYS A 59 -15.03 14.00 9.64
C LYS A 59 -15.53 13.29 8.38
N LYS A 60 -15.58 13.99 7.25
CA LYS A 60 -16.07 13.40 6.00
C LYS A 60 -15.07 12.37 5.48
N ALA A 61 -13.77 12.71 5.50
CA ALA A 61 -12.72 11.78 5.11
C ALA A 61 -12.73 10.52 6.00
N PHE A 62 -12.96 10.68 7.30
CA PHE A 62 -13.10 9.55 8.23
C PHE A 62 -14.30 8.65 7.88
N GLU A 63 -15.48 9.21 7.59
CA GLU A 63 -16.65 8.44 7.16
C GLU A 63 -16.41 7.69 5.83
N GLU A 64 -15.70 8.30 4.89
CA GLU A 64 -15.30 7.66 3.62
C GLU A 64 -14.34 6.49 3.85
N CYS A 65 -13.39 6.62 4.78
CA CYS A 65 -12.49 5.52 5.17
C CYS A 65 -13.24 4.35 5.83
N LEU A 66 -14.19 4.63 6.74
CA LEU A 66 -15.03 3.60 7.35
C LEU A 66 -15.87 2.85 6.31
N LYS A 67 -16.40 3.57 5.32
CA LYS A 67 -17.12 2.94 4.22
C LYS A 67 -16.21 2.03 3.39
N ALA A 68 -15.01 2.51 3.04
CA ALA A 68 -14.04 1.71 2.29
C ALA A 68 -13.59 0.45 3.05
N GLU A 69 -13.50 0.52 4.39
CA GLU A 69 -13.27 -0.64 5.25
C GLU A 69 -14.43 -1.63 5.18
N GLN A 70 -15.68 -1.16 5.29
CA GLN A 70 -16.86 -2.01 5.17
C GLN A 70 -16.93 -2.71 3.81
N ASP A 71 -16.67 -1.99 2.72
CA ASP A 71 -16.60 -2.56 1.36
C ASP A 71 -15.52 -3.65 1.25
N CYS A 72 -14.42 -3.55 2.02
CA CYS A 72 -13.43 -4.63 2.10
C CYS A 72 -14.00 -5.87 2.79
N PHE A 73 -14.71 -5.72 3.91
CA PHE A 73 -15.29 -6.86 4.63
C PHE A 73 -16.37 -7.59 3.84
N ASP A 74 -17.10 -6.86 2.99
CA ASP A 74 -18.16 -7.40 2.15
C ASP A 74 -17.65 -8.00 0.82
N SER A 75 -16.33 -7.90 0.54
CA SER A 75 -15.71 -8.38 -0.70
C SER A 75 -15.51 -9.90 -0.78
N ASP A 76 -15.48 -10.44 -1.99
CA ASP A 76 -15.10 -11.83 -2.26
C ASP A 76 -13.65 -12.09 -1.82
N ASP A 77 -12.79 -11.08 -1.94
CA ASP A 77 -11.39 -11.14 -1.53
C ASP A 77 -11.24 -11.36 -0.01
N TYR A 78 -12.11 -10.79 0.81
CA TYR A 78 -12.10 -11.05 2.24
C TYR A 78 -12.47 -12.51 2.54
N ALA A 79 -13.52 -13.02 1.89
CA ALA A 79 -13.92 -14.43 2.03
C ALA A 79 -12.81 -15.39 1.56
N GLU A 80 -12.17 -15.10 0.42
CA GLU A 80 -11.05 -15.85 -0.11
C GLU A 80 -9.82 -15.79 0.82
N GLY A 81 -9.49 -14.61 1.36
CA GLY A 81 -8.39 -14.43 2.29
C GLY A 81 -8.55 -15.32 3.53
N ARG A 82 -9.76 -15.38 4.11
CA ARG A 82 -10.04 -16.26 5.24
C ARG A 82 -9.99 -17.74 4.86
N THR A 83 -10.52 -18.09 3.69
CA THR A 83 -10.51 -19.47 3.18
C THR A 83 -9.08 -19.96 2.94
N ALA A 84 -8.28 -19.18 2.20
CA ALA A 84 -6.89 -19.50 1.90
C ALA A 84 -6.05 -19.62 3.17
N PHE A 85 -6.30 -18.77 4.17
CA PHE A 85 -5.65 -18.87 5.48
C PHE A 85 -5.99 -20.19 6.19
N ALA A 86 -7.27 -20.56 6.26
CA ALA A 86 -7.70 -21.83 6.85
C ALA A 86 -7.11 -23.04 6.13
N GLU A 87 -7.01 -22.97 4.80
CA GLU A 87 -6.46 -24.02 3.93
C GLU A 87 -4.93 -24.00 3.83
N LYS A 88 -4.25 -23.03 4.48
CA LYS A 88 -2.78 -22.84 4.42
C LYS A 88 -2.23 -22.73 2.99
N ARG A 89 -2.98 -22.08 2.10
CA ARG A 89 -2.56 -21.80 0.71
C ARG A 89 -2.44 -20.30 0.48
N LYS A 90 -1.87 -19.94 -0.66
CA LYS A 90 -1.86 -18.53 -1.09
C LYS A 90 -3.27 -18.13 -1.56
N PRO A 91 -3.77 -16.95 -1.17
CA PRO A 91 -5.04 -16.43 -1.67
C PRO A 91 -4.92 -15.99 -3.14
N ILE A 92 -6.05 -16.01 -3.85
CA ILE A 92 -6.17 -15.49 -5.22
C ILE A 92 -7.19 -14.35 -5.20
N PHE A 93 -6.69 -13.13 -5.03
CA PHE A 93 -7.54 -11.94 -5.02
C PHE A 93 -7.91 -11.47 -6.42
N LYS A 94 -9.14 -10.98 -6.58
CA LYS A 94 -9.74 -10.54 -7.85
C LYS A 94 -10.17 -9.08 -7.84
N GLY A 95 -10.25 -8.45 -6.66
CA GLY A 95 -10.61 -7.04 -6.50
C GLY A 95 -12.10 -6.77 -6.59
N ASN A 96 -12.94 -7.71 -6.16
CA ASN A 96 -14.39 -7.61 -6.18
C ASN A 96 -15.05 -8.13 -4.90
#